data_AF-A0AAE6NQ54-F1
#
_entry.id   AF-A0AAE6NQ54-F1
#
_cell.length_a   1.000
_cell.length_b   1.000
_cell.length_c   1.000
_cell.angle_alpha   90.00
_cell.angle_beta   90.00
_cell.angle_gamma   90.00
#
_symmetry.space_group_name_H-M   'P 1'
#
loop_
_entity.id
_entity.type
_entity.pdbx_description
1 polymer ?
#
loop_
_entity_poly.entity_id
_entity_poly.type
_entity_poly.pdbx_seq_one_letter_code
_entity_poly.pdbx_strand_id
1 'polypeptide(L)' 'MTTFNVDDFDLPDFPGPGPYRVRVYARGRDQGQDLLMVEDDPVEEHLILVWPAPPASETVHKLTDADGAMIRAS' A
#
# COMPACT_ATOMS: atom_id res chain seq x y z
N MET A 1 20.95 5.43 -18.36
CA MET A 1 20.75 5.14 -16.93
C MET A 1 20.53 6.47 -16.25
N THR A 2 19.26 6.83 -16.03
CA THR A 2 18.87 8.12 -15.47
C THR A 2 18.90 8.01 -13.95
N THR A 3 19.75 8.82 -13.30
CA THR A 3 19.76 8.93 -11.84
C THR A 3 18.63 9.88 -11.45
N PHE A 4 17.73 9.44 -10.59
CA PHE A 4 16.71 10.30 -9.98
C PHE A 4 17.32 10.92 -8.72
N ASN A 5 17.46 12.25 -8.68
CA ASN A 5 17.84 12.96 -7.46
C ASN A 5 16.56 13.36 -6.71
N VAL A 6 16.49 13.03 -5.43
CA VAL A 6 15.34 13.40 -4.58
C VAL A 6 15.22 14.92 -4.44
N ASP A 7 16.34 15.64 -4.56
CA ASP A 7 16.40 17.11 -4.52
C ASP A 7 15.75 17.81 -5.74
N ASP A 8 15.47 17.07 -6.83
CA ASP A 8 14.79 17.62 -8.02
C ASP A 8 13.27 17.79 -7.81
N PHE A 9 12.73 17.28 -6.69
CA PHE A 9 11.32 17.37 -6.34
C PHE A 9 11.14 18.27 -5.11
N ASP A 10 10.27 19.28 -5.23
CA ASP A 10 9.82 20.11 -4.10
C ASP A 10 8.87 19.30 -3.21
N LEU A 11 9.45 18.32 -2.51
CA LEU A 11 8.73 17.48 -1.56
C LEU A 11 8.65 18.23 -0.22
N PRO A 12 7.49 18.23 0.45
CA PRO A 12 7.39 18.78 1.79
C PRO A 12 8.43 18.09 2.68
N ASP A 13 9.06 18.86 3.58
CA ASP A 13 10.01 18.33 4.57
C ASP A 13 9.39 17.11 5.27
N PHE A 14 9.83 15.92 4.89
CA PHE A 14 9.42 14.70 5.56
C PHE A 14 10.09 14.75 6.93
N PRO A 15 9.36 14.50 8.04
CA PRO A 15 9.87 14.74 9.38
C PRO A 15 10.84 13.65 9.82
N GLY A 16 11.99 13.58 9.14
CA GLY A 16 13.14 12.74 9.44
C GLY A 16 12.83 11.27 9.76
N PRO A 17 13.82 10.55 10.31
CA PRO A 17 13.62 9.24 10.89
C PRO A 17 12.70 9.32 12.12
N GLY A 18 11.77 8.38 12.24
CA GLY A 18 10.83 8.34 13.37
C GLY A 18 9.76 7.28 13.18
N PRO A 19 8.84 7.13 14.12
CA PRO A 19 7.71 6.24 13.96
C PRO A 19 6.66 6.87 13.02
N TYR A 20 6.19 6.06 12.07
CA TYR A 20 5.14 6.41 11.12
C TYR A 20 4.01 5.39 11.21
N ARG A 21 2.79 5.85 10.94
CA ARG A 21 1.66 4.97 10.66
C ARG A 21 1.50 4.81 9.17
N VAL A 22 1.22 3.57 8.78
CA VAL A 22 0.87 3.21 7.41
C VAL A 22 -0.59 2.80 7.40
N ARG A 23 -1.35 3.29 6.43
CA ARG A 23 -2.69 2.77 6.12
C ARG A 23 -2.73 2.33 4.68
N VAL A 24 -3.18 1.10 4.49
CA VAL A 24 -3.27 0.45 3.18
C VAL A 24 -4.73 0.21 2.87
N TYR A 25 -5.13 0.59 1.66
CA TYR A 25 -6.38 0.18 1.05
C TYR A 25 -6.07 -0.57 -0.23
N ALA A 26 -6.82 -1.63 -0.50
CA ALA A 26 -6.79 -2.35 -1.76
C ALA A 26 -8.21 -2.41 -2.35
N ARG A 27 -8.31 -2.33 -3.67
CA ARG A 27 -9.54 -2.63 -4.42
C ARG A 27 -9.19 -3.50 -5.63
N GLY A 28 -10.14 -4.33 -6.06
CA GLY A 28 -9.95 -5.21 -7.21
C GLY A 28 -9.04 -6.41 -6.97
N ARG A 29 -8.70 -6.72 -5.71
CA ARG A 29 -7.76 -7.79 -5.34
C ARG A 29 -8.16 -9.17 -5.86
N ASP A 30 -9.38 -9.61 -5.58
CA ASP A 30 -9.85 -10.94 -6.02
C ASP A 30 -9.86 -11.02 -7.56
N GLN A 31 -10.32 -9.97 -8.24
CA GLN A 31 -10.28 -9.89 -9.71
C GLN A 31 -8.85 -9.92 -10.26
N GLY A 32 -7.91 -9.26 -9.58
CA GLY A 32 -6.49 -9.28 -9.94
C GLY A 32 -5.87 -10.67 -9.79
N GLN A 33 -6.25 -11.41 -8.75
CA GLN A 33 -5.84 -12.81 -8.59
C GLN A 33 -6.40 -13.70 -9.69
N ASP A 34 -7.68 -13.55 -10.06
CA ASP A 34 -8.31 -14.34 -11.12
C ASP A 34 -7.63 -14.18 -12.50
N LEU A 35 -7.14 -12.97 -12.80
CA LEU A 35 -6.46 -12.70 -14.08
C LEU A 35 -5.06 -13.31 -14.16
N LEU A 36 -4.43 -13.64 -13.03
CA LEU A 36 -3.10 -14.26 -12.92
C LEU A 36 -1.95 -13.51 -13.62
N MET A 37 -2.18 -12.30 -14.14
CA MET A 37 -1.20 -11.46 -14.82
C MET A 37 -1.50 -9.98 -14.60
N VAL A 38 -0.45 -9.17 -14.60
CA VAL A 38 -0.56 -7.71 -14.59
C VAL A 38 -0.68 -7.24 -16.05
N GLU A 39 -1.85 -6.77 -16.43
CA GLU A 39 -2.10 -6.16 -17.75
C GLU A 39 -1.71 -4.66 -17.74
N ASP A 40 -1.71 -4.03 -18.92
CA ASP A 40 -1.41 -2.59 -19.06
C ASP A 40 -2.42 -1.70 -18.29
N ASP A 41 -3.62 -2.22 -17.99
CA ASP A 41 -4.65 -1.58 -17.15
C ASP A 41 -4.93 -2.47 -15.91
N PRO A 42 -4.13 -2.37 -14.83
CA PRO A 42 -4.24 -3.26 -13.69
C PRO A 42 -5.55 -3.03 -12.93
N VAL A 43 -6.29 -4.10 -12.71
CA VAL A 43 -7.57 -4.06 -11.98
C VAL A 43 -7.40 -3.96 -10.46
N GLU A 44 -6.28 -4.44 -9.93
CA GLU A 44 -5.94 -4.30 -8.51
C GLU A 44 -5.19 -2.99 -8.28
N GLU A 45 -5.75 -2.15 -7.39
CA GLU A 45 -5.16 -0.88 -7.04
C GLU A 45 -4.94 -0.76 -5.53
N HIS A 46 -3.84 -0.10 -5.17
CA HIS A 46 -3.45 0.13 -3.79
C HIS A 46 -3.34 1.63 -3.51
N LEU A 47 -3.97 2.08 -2.43
CA LEU A 47 -3.72 3.40 -1.84
C LEU A 47 -2.94 3.22 -0.54
N ILE A 48 -1.72 3.77 -0.51
CA ILE A 48 -0.84 3.75 0.65
C ILE A 48 -0.72 5.16 1.19
N LEU A 49 -1.14 5.35 2.44
CA LEU A 49 -1.00 6.61 3.16
C LEU A 49 0.02 6.42 4.29
N VAL A 50 0.93 7.39 4.43
CA VAL A 50 2.00 7.38 5.43
C VAL A 50 2.02 8.71 6.15
N TRP A 51 2.03 8.69 7.49
CA TRP A 51 2.11 9.91 8.30
C TRP A 51 2.79 9.67 9.66
N PRO A 52 3.43 10.67 10.26
CA PRO A 52 4.06 10.54 11.57
C PRO A 52 3.03 10.18 12.64
N ALA A 53 3.33 9.16 13.44
CA ALA A 53 2.47 8.75 14.54
C ALA A 53 3.23 7.85 15.52
N PRO A 54 2.86 7.84 16.81
CA PRO A 54 3.38 6.84 17.74
C PRO A 54 3.04 5.40 17.30
N PRO A 55 3.85 4.40 17.70
CA PRO A 55 3.53 3.00 17.51
C PRO A 55 2.15 2.66 18.12
N ALA A 56 1.38 1.86 17.41
CA ALA A 56 0.09 1.35 17.85
C ALA A 56 -0.09 -0.07 17.32
N SER A 57 -0.94 -0.86 17.97
CA SER A 57 -1.36 -2.15 17.43
C SER A 57 -2.03 -1.97 16.07
N GLU A 58 -1.91 -2.97 15.21
CA GLU A 58 -2.63 -2.97 13.94
C GLU A 58 -4.14 -2.85 14.16
N THR A 59 -4.81 -2.24 13.20
CA THR A 59 -6.28 -2.12 13.21
C THR A 59 -6.81 -2.54 11.86
N VAL A 60 -7.64 -3.58 11.86
CA VAL A 60 -8.31 -4.07 10.67
C VAL A 60 -9.61 -3.30 10.49
N HIS A 61 -9.66 -2.46 9.44
CA HIS A 61 -10.85 -1.65 9.15
C HIS A 61 -11.85 -2.37 8.24
N LYS A 62 -11.38 -3.18 7.30
CA LYS A 62 -12.21 -3.90 6.32
C LYS A 62 -11.43 -5.08 5.75
N LEU A 63 -12.06 -6.25 5.70
CA LEU A 63 -11.58 -7.46 5.02
C LEU A 63 -12.76 -8.01 4.21
N THR A 64 -12.74 -7.81 2.91
CA THR A 64 -13.81 -8.30 2.01
C THR A 64 -13.30 -9.15 0.87
N ASP A 65 -11.98 -9.19 0.70
CA ASP A 65 -11.28 -10.06 -0.25
C ASP A 65 -11.34 -11.53 0.20
N ALA A 66 -11.67 -12.40 -0.74
CA ALA A 66 -11.69 -13.85 -0.52
C ALA A 66 -10.27 -14.43 -0.50
N ASP A 67 -9.40 -13.99 -1.41
CA ASP A 67 -8.04 -14.54 -1.53
C ASP A 67 -7.19 -14.22 -0.32
N GLY A 68 -7.21 -12.98 0.15
CA GLY A 68 -6.48 -12.66 1.38
C GLY A 68 -7.12 -13.32 2.60
N ALA A 69 -8.42 -13.65 2.60
CA ALA A 69 -9.03 -14.41 3.70
C ALA A 69 -8.43 -15.81 3.79
N MET A 70 -8.22 -16.46 2.64
CA MET A 70 -7.56 -17.76 2.55
C MET A 70 -6.12 -17.70 3.07
N ILE A 71 -5.33 -16.69 2.66
CA ILE A 71 -3.94 -16.52 3.11
C ILE A 71 -3.84 -16.27 4.62
N ARG A 72 -4.77 -15.51 5.20
CA ARG A 72 -4.79 -15.25 6.66
C ARG A 72 -5.15 -16.48 7.49
N ALA A 73 -5.76 -17.50 6.88
CA ALA A 73 -6.19 -18.73 7.54
C ALA A 73 -5.18 -19.87 7.43
N SER A 74 -4.09 -19.70 6.67
CA SER A 74 -3.03 -20.71 6.47
C SER A 74 -1.94 -20.68 7.53
#